data_AF-A0A530LFJ0-F1
#
_entry.id   AF-A0A530LFJ0-F1
#
_cell.length_a   1.000
_cell.length_b   1.000
_cell.length_c   1.000
_cell.angle_alpha   90.00
_cell.angle_beta   90.00
_cell.angle_gamma   90.00
#
_symmetry.space_group_name_H-M   'P 1'
#
loop_
_entity.id
_entity.type
_entity.pdbx_description
1 polymer ?
#
loop_
_entity_poly.entity_id
_entity_poly.type
_entity_poly.pdbx_seq_one_letter_code
_entity_poly.pdbx_strand_id
1 'polypeptide(L)'
;LLIALGLVDGPVVGAEPMHSMPTRLLSLSRHSQGLYATRRGWFEPAVRVGDSVNAGQLAGWYHDLERLDLAEEALHFVENGIVLSRRLHTMCEAGDCLMQVAEPVEA
;
A
#
# COMPACT_ATOMS: atom_id res chain seq x y z
N LEU A 1 9.58 2.30 -21.40
CA LEU A 1 8.75 1.35 -22.18
C LEU A 1 8.74 1.67 -23.67
N LEU A 2 8.34 2.87 -24.11
CA LEU A 2 8.27 3.21 -25.55
C LEU A 2 9.60 3.01 -26.30
N ILE A 3 10.73 3.42 -25.70
CA ILE A 3 12.08 3.16 -26.26
C ILE A 3 12.36 1.66 -26.36
N ALA A 4 12.09 0.89 -25.30
CA ALA A 4 12.30 -0.56 -25.29
C ALA A 4 11.43 -1.31 -26.32
N LEU A 5 10.28 -0.74 -26.69
CA LEU A 5 9.39 -1.25 -27.74
C LEU A 5 9.75 -0.72 -29.15
N GLY A 6 10.77 0.14 -29.28
CA GLY A 6 11.16 0.73 -30.57
C GLY A 6 10.17 1.76 -31.13
N LEU A 7 9.28 2.32 -30.30
CA LEU A 7 8.28 3.31 -30.73
C LEU A 7 8.84 4.73 -30.80
N VAL A 8 9.92 5.01 -30.07
CA VAL A 8 10.62 6.30 -30.02
C VAL A 8 12.10 6.08 -29.80
N ASP A 9 12.94 6.94 -30.35
CA ASP A 9 14.41 6.81 -30.28
C ASP A 9 15.03 7.42 -29.01
N GLY A 10 14.23 8.15 -28.22
CA GLY A 10 14.71 8.83 -27.03
C GLY A 10 13.60 9.25 -26.06
N PRO A 11 13.96 9.81 -24.90
CA PRO A 11 12.99 10.26 -23.89
C PRO A 11 12.09 11.37 -24.44
N VAL A 12 10.77 11.16 -24.38
CA VAL A 12 9.77 12.14 -24.84
C VAL A 12 9.35 13.10 -23.70
N VAL A 13 9.52 12.67 -22.45
CA VAL A 13 9.16 13.45 -21.24
C VAL A 13 10.30 13.30 -20.22
N GLY A 14 10.73 14.40 -19.61
CA GLY A 14 11.78 14.42 -18.58
C GLY A 14 13.17 14.18 -19.17
N ALA A 15 13.85 15.25 -19.56
CA ALA A 15 15.21 15.20 -20.13
C ALA A 15 16.30 15.06 -19.05
N GLU A 16 15.99 15.29 -17.77
CA GLU A 16 16.96 15.11 -16.71
C GLU A 16 17.08 13.63 -16.34
N PRO A 17 18.31 13.13 -16.13
CA PRO A 17 18.52 11.77 -15.69
C PRO A 17 17.87 11.60 -14.31
N MET A 18 16.70 10.96 -14.30
CA MET A 18 16.10 10.47 -13.08
C MET A 18 17.13 9.56 -12.40
N HIS A 19 17.39 9.78 -11.11
CA HIS A 19 18.26 8.89 -10.34
C HIS A 19 17.81 7.44 -10.54
N SER A 20 18.67 6.65 -11.17
CA SER A 20 18.45 5.22 -11.42
C SER A 20 18.62 4.45 -10.10
N MET A 21 17.58 4.48 -9.27
CA MET A 21 17.42 3.49 -8.21
C MET A 21 17.10 2.15 -8.90
N PRO A 22 17.78 1.05 -8.55
CA PRO A 22 17.48 -0.25 -9.14
C PRO A 22 16.03 -0.65 -8.83
N THR A 23 15.31 -1.13 -9.85
CA THR A 23 13.97 -1.67 -9.68
C THR A 23 14.00 -2.87 -8.72
N ARG A 24 13.15 -2.83 -7.68
CA ARG A 24 12.96 -3.96 -6.76
C ARG A 24 11.68 -4.71 -7.12
N LEU A 25 11.79 -6.01 -7.38
CA LEU A 25 10.63 -6.86 -7.62
C LEU A 25 10.00 -7.28 -6.29
N LEU A 26 8.68 -7.12 -6.17
CA LEU A 26 7.90 -7.50 -4.99
C LEU A 26 6.82 -8.52 -5.38
N SER A 27 6.53 -9.45 -4.47
CA SER A 27 5.50 -10.50 -4.61
C SER A 27 4.30 -10.21 -3.72
N LEU A 28 3.12 -10.22 -4.33
CA LEU A 28 1.82 -10.16 -3.67
C LEU A 28 1.02 -11.39 -4.08
N SER A 29 1.16 -12.47 -3.30
CA SER A 29 0.69 -13.82 -3.64
C SER A 29 -0.25 -14.44 -2.61
N ARG A 30 -0.43 -13.82 -1.45
CA ARG A 30 -1.23 -14.33 -0.33
C ARG A 30 -2.32 -13.35 0.08
N HIS A 31 -3.47 -13.86 0.51
CA HIS A 31 -4.55 -12.99 1.00
C HIS A 31 -4.17 -12.24 2.30
N SER A 32 -3.32 -12.83 3.14
CA SER A 32 -2.78 -12.22 4.38
C SER A 32 -1.97 -10.95 4.13
N GLN A 33 -1.53 -10.73 2.90
CA GLN A 33 -0.82 -9.53 2.48
C GLN A 33 -1.75 -8.33 2.25
N GLY A 34 -3.07 -8.53 2.31
CA GLY A 34 -4.08 -7.47 2.21
C GLY A 34 -4.78 -7.21 3.53
N LEU A 35 -4.97 -5.93 3.86
CA LEU A 35 -5.90 -5.49 4.89
C LEU A 35 -7.20 -5.04 4.22
N TYR A 36 -8.33 -5.50 4.74
CA TYR A 36 -9.65 -5.25 4.18
C TYR A 36 -10.58 -4.68 5.25
N ALA A 37 -11.43 -3.73 4.86
CA ALA A 37 -12.51 -3.28 5.71
C ALA A 37 -13.58 -4.38 5.84
N THR A 38 -14.10 -4.58 7.04
CA THR A 38 -15.14 -5.58 7.34
C THR A 38 -16.53 -4.96 7.51
N ARG A 39 -16.60 -3.63 7.57
CA ARG A 39 -17.80 -2.80 7.75
C ARG A 39 -17.58 -1.44 7.11
N ARG A 40 -18.60 -0.58 7.13
CA ARG A 40 -18.45 0.84 6.81
C ARG A 40 -17.68 1.56 7.92
N GLY A 41 -16.79 2.47 7.55
CA GLY A 41 -16.02 3.27 8.49
C GLY A 41 -14.93 4.10 7.83
N TRP A 42 -14.35 5.01 8.61
CA TRP A 42 -13.28 5.89 8.13
C TRP A 42 -11.92 5.27 8.42
N PHE A 43 -11.13 5.07 7.37
CA PHE A 43 -9.79 4.54 7.47
C PHE A 43 -8.75 5.66 7.62
N GLU A 44 -7.86 5.52 8.59
CA GLU A 44 -6.71 6.39 8.83
C GLU A 44 -5.40 5.59 8.76
N PRO A 45 -4.61 5.70 7.68
CA PRO A 45 -3.34 4.98 7.55
C PRO A 45 -2.23 5.58 8.43
N ALA A 46 -1.45 4.70 9.08
CA ALA A 46 -0.29 5.08 9.91
C ALA A 46 1.06 5.05 9.17
N VAL A 47 1.08 4.49 7.95
CA VAL A 47 2.29 4.28 7.15
C VAL A 47 2.15 4.80 5.71
N ARG A 48 3.28 4.90 4.99
CA ARG A 48 3.35 5.38 3.61
C ARG A 48 3.62 4.22 2.64
N VAL A 49 3.22 4.41 1.38
CA VAL A 49 3.66 3.52 0.30
C VAL A 49 5.18 3.57 0.20
N GLY A 50 5.81 2.41 0.12
CA GLY A 50 7.26 2.24 0.11
C GLY A 50 7.89 1.97 1.48
N ASP A 51 7.15 2.15 2.59
CA ASP A 51 7.68 1.86 3.93
C ASP A 51 7.87 0.34 4.11
N SER A 52 8.94 -0.06 4.79
CA SER A 52 9.13 -1.43 5.27
C SER A 52 8.44 -1.62 6.61
N VAL A 53 7.69 -2.72 6.75
CA VAL A 53 6.86 -3.01 7.91
C VAL A 53 7.04 -4.45 8.39
N ASN A 54 6.77 -4.66 9.67
CA ASN A 54 6.79 -5.98 10.30
C ASN A 54 5.37 -6.48 10.60
N ALA A 55 5.20 -7.80 10.67
CA ALA A 55 4.01 -8.43 11.21
C ALA A 55 3.75 -7.92 12.65
N GLY A 56 2.50 -7.62 12.95
CA GLY A 56 2.07 -7.00 14.20
C GLY A 56 2.30 -5.49 14.27
N GLN A 57 2.98 -4.87 13.30
CA GLN A 57 3.12 -3.41 13.27
C GLN A 57 1.78 -2.75 12.95
N LEU A 58 1.52 -1.61 13.59
CA LEU A 58 0.35 -0.80 13.33
C LEU A 58 0.31 -0.32 11.86
N ALA A 59 -0.77 -0.65 11.17
CA ALA A 59 -1.04 -0.26 9.80
C ALA A 59 -1.88 1.02 9.71
N GLY A 60 -2.74 1.25 10.71
CA GLY A 60 -3.63 2.39 10.77
C GLY A 60 -4.76 2.17 11.78
N TRP A 61 -5.73 3.06 11.73
CA TRP A 61 -6.92 3.03 12.56
C TRP A 61 -8.19 3.00 11.71
N TYR A 62 -9.22 2.38 12.26
CA TYR A 62 -10.53 2.30 11.64
C TYR A 62 -11.58 2.89 12.58
N HIS A 63 -12.20 3.97 12.13
CA HIS A 63 -13.09 4.80 12.93
C HIS A 63 -14.54 4.54 12.58
N ASP A 64 -15.40 4.45 13.58
CA ASP A 64 -16.86 4.55 13.43
C ASP A 64 -17.30 5.98 13.73
N LEU A 65 -17.42 6.81 12.68
CA LEU A 65 -17.80 8.22 12.83
C LEU A 65 -19.28 8.41 13.22
N GLU A 66 -20.08 7.34 13.27
CA GLU A 66 -21.47 7.37 13.76
C GLU A 66 -21.57 7.01 15.25
N ARG A 67 -20.49 6.50 15.85
CA ARG A 67 -20.38 6.08 17.25
C ARG A 67 -19.18 6.72 17.94
N LEU A 68 -19.27 8.03 18.18
CA LEU A 68 -18.19 8.85 18.78
C LEU A 68 -17.81 8.44 20.22
N ASP A 69 -18.63 7.60 20.88
CA ASP A 69 -18.36 7.02 22.19
C ASP A 69 -17.36 5.85 22.15
N LEU A 70 -17.16 5.26 20.96
CA LEU A 70 -16.23 4.16 20.75
C LEU A 70 -14.86 4.68 20.34
N ALA A 71 -13.82 4.09 20.92
CA ALA A 71 -12.46 4.31 20.46
C ALA A 71 -12.24 3.71 19.07
N GLU A 72 -11.26 4.25 18.37
CA GLU A 72 -10.82 3.75 17.08
C GLU A 72 -10.24 2.34 17.16
N GLU A 73 -10.46 1.55 16.11
CA GLU A 73 -9.96 0.18 16.01
C GLU A 73 -8.56 0.19 15.40
N ALA A 74 -7.56 -0.30 16.14
CA ALA A 74 -6.19 -0.42 15.63
C ALA A 74 -6.05 -1.62 14.68
N LEU A 75 -5.64 -1.34 13.45
CA LEU A 75 -5.37 -2.34 12.41
C LEU A 75 -3.86 -2.64 12.34
N HIS A 76 -3.50 -3.91 12.23
CA HIS A 76 -2.10 -4.35 12.23
C HIS A 76 -1.78 -5.21 11.01
N PHE A 77 -0.54 -5.16 10.55
CA PHE A 77 -0.07 -6.06 9.49
C PHE A 77 0.02 -7.49 9.98
N VAL A 78 -0.38 -8.44 9.13
CA VAL A 78 -0.19 -9.88 9.38
C VAL A 78 1.19 -10.34 8.90
N GLU A 79 1.75 -9.68 7.90
CA GLU A 79 2.95 -10.09 7.19
C GLU A 79 4.03 -8.99 7.26
N ASN A 80 5.29 -9.38 7.16
CA ASN A 80 6.39 -8.46 6.92
C ASN A 80 6.41 -8.04 5.43
N GLY A 81 6.97 -6.88 5.12
CA GLY A 81 7.27 -6.53 3.73
C GLY A 81 7.31 -5.04 3.48
N ILE A 82 6.96 -4.64 2.26
CA ILE A 82 6.93 -3.25 1.81
C ILE A 82 5.49 -2.89 1.45
N VAL A 83 5.01 -1.75 1.96
CA VAL A 83 3.67 -1.23 1.65
C VAL A 83 3.60 -0.89 0.15
N LEU A 84 2.87 -1.70 -0.61
CA LEU A 84 2.74 -1.59 -2.05
C LEU A 84 1.65 -0.60 -2.44
N SER A 85 0.52 -0.66 -1.75
CA SER A 85 -0.65 0.19 -2.00
C SER A 85 -1.34 0.50 -0.68
N ARG A 86 -1.98 1.67 -0.61
CA ARG A 86 -2.87 2.05 0.50
C ARG A 86 -3.95 3.01 0.04
N ARG A 87 -5.08 2.99 0.72
CA ARG A 87 -6.06 4.09 0.64
C ARG A 87 -5.53 5.34 1.32
N LEU A 88 -6.06 6.49 0.90
CA LEU A 88 -5.92 7.75 1.63
C LEU A 88 -6.82 7.72 2.88
N HIS A 89 -6.81 8.80 3.64
CA HIS A 89 -7.81 9.00 4.70
C HIS A 89 -9.19 9.13 4.04
N THR A 90 -10.04 8.11 4.18
CA THR A 90 -11.30 8.03 3.43
C THR A 90 -12.33 7.12 4.10
N MET A 91 -13.60 7.37 3.80
CA MET A 91 -14.67 6.43 4.07
C MET A 91 -14.49 5.18 3.20
N CYS A 92 -14.66 4.01 3.80
CA CYS A 92 -14.53 2.71 3.16
C CYS A 92 -15.78 1.86 3.46
N GLU A 93 -16.06 0.90 2.59
CA GLU A 93 -17.13 -0.08 2.74
C GLU A 93 -16.56 -1.49 3.01
N ALA A 94 -17.40 -2.40 3.48
CA ALA A 94 -17.01 -3.80 3.68
C ALA A 94 -16.49 -4.41 2.36
N GLY A 95 -15.33 -5.06 2.44
CA GLY A 95 -14.62 -5.65 1.29
C GLY A 95 -13.63 -4.71 0.62
N ASP A 96 -13.61 -3.42 0.95
CA ASP A 96 -12.60 -2.50 0.43
C ASP A 96 -11.20 -2.91 0.89
N CYS A 97 -10.28 -3.06 -0.06
CA CYS A 97 -8.86 -3.22 0.26
C CYS A 97 -8.30 -1.89 0.76
N LEU A 98 -7.81 -1.88 2.00
CA LEU A 98 -7.29 -0.71 2.69
C LEU A 98 -5.79 -0.53 2.42
N MET A 99 -5.04 -1.63 2.44
CA MET A 99 -3.60 -1.62 2.29
C MET A 99 -3.09 -2.99 1.83
N GLN A 100 -1.98 -3.01 1.08
CA GLN A 100 -1.31 -4.24 0.67
C GLN A 100 0.19 -4.16 0.98
N VAL A 101 0.75 -5.25 1.48
CA VAL A 101 2.17 -5.41 1.79
C VAL A 101 2.76 -6.53 0.95
N ALA A 102 3.74 -6.21 0.14
CA ALA A 102 4.41 -7.19 -0.72
C ALA A 102 5.80 -7.52 -0.18
N GLU A 103 6.19 -8.78 -0.29
CA GLU A 103 7.53 -9.23 0.11
C GLU A 103 8.51 -9.04 -1.05
N PRO A 104 9.79 -8.72 -0.79
CA PRO A 104 10.80 -8.75 -1.84
C PRO A 104 10.94 -10.15 -2.44
N VAL A 105 11.09 -10.21 -3.76
CA VAL A 105 11.50 -11.44 -4.44
C VAL A 105 13.02 -11.52 -4.38
N GLU A 106 13.55 -12.61 -3.84
CA GLU A 106 14.99 -12.92 -3.95
C GLU A 106 15.31 -13.28 -5.41
N ALA A 107 16.38 -12.68 -5.95
CA ALA A 107 16.82 -12.88 -7.33
C ALA A 107 17.61 -14.17 -7.49
#